data_AF-A0A348B438-F1
#
_entry.id   AF-A0A348B438-F1
#
_cell.length_a   1.000
_cell.length_b   1.000
_cell.length_c   1.000
_cell.angle_alpha   90.00
_cell.angle_beta   90.00
_cell.angle_gamma   90.00
#
_symmetry.space_group_name_H-M   'P 1'
#
loop_
_entity.id
_entity.type
_entity.pdbx_description
1 polymer ?
#
loop_
_entity_poly.entity_id
_entity_poly.type
_entity_poly.pdbx_seq_one_letter_code
_entity_poly.pdbx_strand_id
1 'polypeptide(L)'
;MPAVVGRKVVASQSPLATYVGARVLSEGGNAFDAALAVSAVLSVVLPQTSGLGGDAFLLAKTPEGTVAYNASGWAPSRVPERVEELRGPLTVTVPGLVDLWDFLYRKYITLPLDRLLAPAISLATEGFEVGRSLSRAISSGKDFHESWKKTFWGRGYGDTLRLPEMGEVMKRIARDPREFYEGKVAEEMVNGMIALGVGVEPEDFRRFRGEQVRPIRSSYGSFTLYELPLTHRE
;
A
#
# COMPACT_ATOMS: atom_id res chain seq x y z
N MET A 1 -18.58 0.34 19.96
CA MET A 1 -18.35 -0.71 18.95
C MET A 1 -17.89 -1.96 19.67
N PRO A 2 -18.44 -3.15 19.39
CA PRO A 2 -17.94 -4.38 20.00
C PRO A 2 -16.50 -4.64 19.52
N ALA A 3 -15.60 -4.92 20.46
CA ALA A 3 -14.22 -5.32 20.17
C ALA A 3 -14.12 -6.85 20.12
N VAL A 4 -13.41 -7.38 19.12
CA VAL A 4 -13.09 -8.81 19.06
C VAL A 4 -11.91 -9.08 19.98
N VAL A 5 -12.03 -10.08 20.86
CA VAL A 5 -10.96 -10.51 21.76
C VAL A 5 -10.55 -11.94 21.39
N GLY A 6 -9.26 -12.19 21.28
CA GLY A 6 -8.72 -13.50 20.93
C GLY A 6 -7.20 -13.53 20.93
N ARG A 7 -6.62 -14.72 20.71
CA ARG A 7 -5.15 -14.90 20.66
C ARG A 7 -4.53 -14.35 19.38
N LYS A 8 -5.29 -14.33 18.28
CA LYS A 8 -4.90 -13.82 16.97
C LYS A 8 -6.01 -12.91 16.49
N VAL A 9 -5.74 -11.62 16.36
CA VAL A 9 -6.76 -10.60 16.03
C VAL A 9 -6.20 -9.71 14.93
N VAL A 10 -7.07 -9.33 14.00
CA VAL A 10 -6.79 -8.35 12.95
C VAL A 10 -7.80 -7.22 13.08
N ALA A 11 -7.33 -5.99 12.92
CA ALA A 11 -8.16 -4.81 12.80
C ALA A 11 -7.72 -4.01 11.57
N SER A 12 -8.67 -3.61 10.73
CA SER A 12 -8.43 -2.82 9.54
C SER A 12 -9.66 -1.98 9.18
N GLN A 13 -9.51 -1.07 8.21
CA GLN A 13 -10.59 -0.19 7.74
C GLN A 13 -11.67 -0.91 6.93
N SER A 14 -11.44 -2.16 6.53
CA SER A 14 -12.37 -2.95 5.71
C SER A 14 -12.70 -4.27 6.40
N PRO A 15 -13.99 -4.60 6.62
CA PRO A 15 -14.38 -5.92 7.12
C PRO A 15 -13.81 -7.06 6.27
N LEU A 16 -13.72 -6.86 4.95
CA LEU A 16 -13.18 -7.84 4.01
C LEU A 16 -11.67 -8.04 4.19
N ALA A 17 -10.90 -6.96 4.34
CA ALA A 17 -9.47 -7.06 4.62
C ALA A 17 -9.21 -7.70 5.99
N THR A 18 -9.98 -7.31 7.01
CA THR A 18 -9.94 -7.93 8.35
C THR A 18 -10.21 -9.42 8.29
N TYR A 19 -11.24 -9.84 7.54
CA TYR A 19 -11.56 -11.26 7.33
C TYR A 19 -10.42 -12.01 6.66
N VAL A 20 -9.82 -11.46 5.59
CA VAL A 20 -8.67 -12.06 4.90
C VAL A 20 -7.48 -12.22 5.84
N GLY A 21 -7.13 -11.18 6.61
CA GLY A 21 -6.03 -11.27 7.59
C GLY A 21 -6.30 -12.31 8.67
N ALA A 22 -7.51 -12.35 9.22
CA ALA A 22 -7.91 -13.35 10.22
C ALA A 22 -7.83 -14.78 9.65
N ARG A 23 -8.23 -14.96 8.39
CA ARG A 23 -8.10 -16.24 7.67
C ARG A 23 -6.64 -16.65 7.52
N VAL A 24 -5.76 -15.75 7.09
CA VAL A 24 -4.30 -16.02 7.00
C VAL A 24 -3.73 -16.48 8.34
N LEU A 25 -4.09 -15.80 9.44
CA LEU A 25 -3.68 -16.19 10.80
C LEU A 25 -4.22 -17.58 11.21
N SER A 26 -5.44 -17.91 10.80
CA SER A 26 -6.07 -19.21 11.08
C SER A 26 -5.45 -20.35 10.28
N GLU A 27 -4.94 -20.05 9.08
CA GLU A 27 -4.28 -21.00 8.18
C GLU A 27 -2.79 -21.20 8.50
N GLY A 28 -2.31 -20.65 9.63
CA GLY A 28 -0.95 -20.85 10.11
C GLY A 28 0.03 -19.72 9.78
N GLY A 29 -0.40 -18.69 9.06
CA GLY A 29 0.42 -17.50 8.80
C GLY A 29 0.74 -16.72 10.08
N ASN A 30 1.83 -15.97 10.03
CA ASN A 30 2.25 -15.06 11.09
C ASN A 30 1.61 -13.67 10.94
N ALA A 31 1.95 -12.74 11.85
CA ALA A 31 1.40 -11.38 11.82
C ALA A 31 1.80 -10.59 10.56
N PHE A 32 3.00 -10.82 10.01
CA PHE A 32 3.47 -10.17 8.79
C PHE A 32 2.77 -10.71 7.54
N ASP A 33 2.53 -12.03 7.47
CA ASP A 33 1.73 -12.65 6.41
C ASP A 33 0.33 -12.03 6.36
N ALA A 34 -0.32 -11.94 7.52
CA ALA A 34 -1.65 -11.34 7.65
C ALA A 34 -1.65 -9.85 7.31
N ALA A 35 -0.64 -9.08 7.77
CA ALA A 35 -0.52 -7.66 7.47
C ALA A 35 -0.34 -7.38 5.97
N LEU A 36 0.48 -8.18 5.27
CA LEU A 36 0.68 -8.07 3.83
C LEU A 36 -0.62 -8.37 3.07
N ALA A 37 -1.31 -9.46 3.41
CA ALA A 37 -2.59 -9.80 2.78
C ALA A 37 -3.67 -8.72 3.02
N VAL A 38 -3.75 -8.18 4.24
CA VAL A 38 -4.63 -7.05 4.58
C VAL A 38 -4.28 -5.82 3.72
N SER A 39 -3.01 -5.46 3.67
CA SER A 39 -2.51 -4.30 2.91
C SER A 39 -2.83 -4.42 1.42
N ALA A 40 -2.66 -5.62 0.85
CA ALA A 40 -3.00 -5.90 -0.54
C ALA A 40 -4.51 -5.75 -0.81
N VAL A 41 -5.37 -6.29 0.06
CA VAL A 41 -6.83 -6.15 -0.09
C VAL A 41 -7.25 -4.68 0.05
N LEU A 42 -6.70 -3.94 1.00
CA LEU A 42 -6.98 -2.51 1.16
C LEU A 42 -6.58 -1.70 -0.07
N SER A 43 -5.47 -2.08 -0.74
CA SER A 43 -5.03 -1.46 -1.99
C SER A 43 -6.04 -1.58 -3.14
N VAL A 44 -6.95 -2.57 -3.07
CA VAL A 44 -7.99 -2.81 -4.06
C VAL A 44 -9.31 -2.18 -3.64
N VAL A 45 -9.72 -2.37 -2.37
CA VAL A 45 -11.08 -2.02 -1.93
C VAL A 45 -11.20 -0.61 -1.34
N LEU A 46 -10.07 0.04 -1.01
CA LEU A 46 -10.00 1.44 -0.56
C LEU A 46 -8.94 2.24 -1.35
N PRO A 47 -9.03 2.29 -2.69
CA PRO A 47 -7.99 2.91 -3.54
C PRO A 47 -7.81 4.42 -3.29
N GLN A 48 -8.79 5.08 -2.66
CA GLN A 48 -8.73 6.50 -2.30
C GLN A 48 -7.84 6.79 -1.08
N THR A 49 -7.48 5.78 -0.27
CA THR A 49 -6.72 5.95 0.98
C THR A 49 -5.50 5.06 1.07
N SER A 50 -5.46 3.96 0.33
CA SER A 50 -4.36 3.01 0.35
C SER A 50 -4.26 2.36 -1.02
N GLY A 51 -3.09 2.44 -1.65
CA GLY A 51 -2.87 1.94 -3.00
C GLY A 51 -1.40 1.72 -3.27
N LEU A 52 -1.10 0.94 -4.31
CA LEU A 52 0.28 0.59 -4.71
C LEU A 52 1.15 1.83 -5.00
N GLY A 53 0.52 2.93 -5.43
CA GLY A 53 1.18 4.21 -5.70
C GLY A 53 1.42 5.09 -4.46
N GLY A 54 1.23 4.57 -3.25
CA GLY A 54 1.41 5.31 -2.00
C GLY A 54 2.61 4.86 -1.16
N ASP A 55 2.66 5.42 0.04
CA ASP A 55 3.70 5.17 1.04
C ASP A 55 3.28 4.09 2.04
N ALA A 56 4.25 3.55 2.78
CA ALA A 56 3.96 2.65 3.89
C ALA A 56 4.96 2.76 5.04
N PHE A 57 4.48 2.40 6.23
CA PHE A 57 5.29 2.36 7.43
C PHE A 57 4.97 1.08 8.20
N LEU A 58 6.00 0.46 8.77
CA LEU A 58 5.88 -0.71 9.63
C LEU A 58 6.42 -0.37 11.00
N LEU A 59 5.65 -0.70 12.03
CA LEU A 59 6.13 -0.82 13.40
C LEU A 59 5.62 -2.15 13.95
N ALA A 60 6.54 -3.07 14.26
CA ALA A 60 6.21 -4.42 14.68
C ALA A 60 7.00 -4.82 15.92
N LYS A 61 6.33 -5.44 16.88
CA LYS A 61 6.96 -6.11 18.02
C LYS A 61 7.12 -7.59 17.70
N THR A 62 8.35 -8.07 17.76
CA THR A 62 8.74 -9.48 17.55
C THR A 62 9.37 -10.03 18.84
N PRO A 63 9.53 -11.36 18.96
CA PRO A 63 10.32 -11.96 20.06
C PRO A 63 11.76 -11.44 20.11
N GLU A 64 12.35 -11.12 18.96
CA GLU A 64 13.75 -10.67 18.83
C GLU A 64 13.92 -9.16 19.10
N GLY A 65 12.83 -8.38 19.06
CA GLY A 65 12.88 -6.94 19.27
C GLY A 65 11.77 -6.17 18.56
N THR A 66 11.96 -4.86 18.44
CA THR A 66 11.04 -3.99 17.69
C THR A 66 11.64 -3.73 16.30
N VAL A 67 10.85 -3.99 15.26
CA VAL A 67 11.17 -3.71 13.87
C VAL A 67 10.43 -2.45 13.47
N ALA A 68 11.14 -1.47 12.91
CA ALA A 68 10.54 -0.30 12.30
C ALA A 68 11.09 -0.12 10.89
N TYR A 69 10.20 0.12 9.93
CA TYR A 69 10.57 0.33 8.54
C TYR A 69 9.78 1.51 7.97
N ASN A 70 10.51 2.42 7.36
CA ASN A 70 9.98 3.62 6.74
C ASN A 70 10.08 3.48 5.23
N ALA A 71 8.93 3.31 4.56
CA ALA A 71 8.81 3.32 3.12
C ALA A 71 7.97 4.54 2.67
N SER A 72 8.27 5.71 3.24
CA SER A 72 7.85 6.99 2.65
C SER A 72 8.55 7.19 1.32
N GLY A 73 7.81 7.56 0.29
CA GLY A 73 8.33 7.78 -1.04
C GLY A 73 9.32 8.95 -1.10
N TRP A 74 10.29 8.84 -2.00
CA TRP A 74 11.24 9.93 -2.26
C TRP A 74 10.70 10.88 -3.30
N ALA A 75 11.10 12.15 -3.21
CA ALA A 75 10.93 13.06 -4.32
C ALA A 75 11.70 12.53 -5.55
N PRO A 76 11.15 12.66 -6.77
CA PRO A 76 11.88 12.34 -8.00
C PRO A 76 13.21 13.11 -8.12
N SER A 77 14.13 12.64 -8.94
CA SER A 77 15.45 13.26 -9.09
C SER A 77 15.42 14.69 -9.65
N ARG A 78 14.40 15.05 -10.44
CA ARG A 78 14.25 16.38 -11.05
C ARG A 78 13.00 17.08 -10.54
N VAL A 79 13.00 17.47 -9.27
CA VAL A 79 11.89 18.21 -8.65
C VAL A 79 11.99 19.70 -9.02
N PRO A 80 10.89 20.35 -9.40
CA PRO A 80 10.87 21.80 -9.60
C PRO A 80 11.14 22.52 -8.27
N GLU A 81 11.75 23.71 -8.33
CA GLU A 81 12.05 24.52 -7.14
C GLU A 81 10.80 24.81 -6.29
N ARG A 82 9.64 24.90 -6.93
CA ARG A 82 8.35 25.10 -6.28
C ARG A 82 7.25 24.29 -6.97
N VAL A 83 6.44 23.62 -6.15
CA VAL A 83 5.17 23.01 -6.58
C VAL A 83 4.06 23.87 -6.00
N GLU A 84 3.31 24.57 -6.85
CA GLU A 84 2.25 25.49 -6.41
C GLU A 84 0.93 24.77 -6.10
N GLU A 85 0.68 23.64 -6.76
CA GLU A 85 -0.55 22.85 -6.60
C GLU A 85 -0.41 21.83 -5.48
N LEU A 86 -1.38 21.79 -4.56
CA LEU A 86 -1.46 20.73 -3.54
C LEU A 86 -1.92 19.38 -4.11
N ARG A 87 -2.51 19.38 -5.30
CA ARG A 87 -3.05 18.20 -5.99
C ARG A 87 -2.74 18.30 -7.47
N GLY A 88 -1.66 17.67 -7.89
CA GLY A 88 -1.25 17.61 -9.28
C GLY A 88 -0.15 16.55 -9.48
N PRO A 89 0.22 16.23 -10.72
CA PRO A 89 1.24 15.23 -11.00
C PRO A 89 2.59 15.53 -10.32
N LEU A 90 2.95 16.80 -10.19
CA LEU A 90 4.22 17.24 -9.60
C LEU A 90 4.32 17.01 -8.08
N THR A 91 3.24 16.60 -7.42
CA THR A 91 3.25 16.23 -6.00
C THR A 91 3.58 14.76 -5.77
N VAL A 92 3.77 13.96 -6.83
CA VAL A 92 3.99 12.52 -6.74
C VAL A 92 5.43 12.21 -6.31
N THR A 93 5.56 11.29 -5.36
CA THR A 93 6.82 10.67 -4.94
C THR A 93 6.98 9.28 -5.55
N VAL A 94 8.18 8.70 -5.47
CA VAL A 94 8.39 7.27 -5.80
C VAL A 94 7.65 6.42 -4.77
N PRO A 95 6.66 5.58 -5.14
CA PRO A 95 5.83 4.88 -4.17
C PRO A 95 6.61 3.88 -3.31
N GLY A 96 6.33 3.82 -2.01
CA GLY A 96 7.04 2.94 -1.08
C GLY A 96 6.29 1.71 -0.57
N LEU A 97 4.98 1.61 -0.79
CA LEU A 97 4.20 0.48 -0.26
C LEU A 97 4.73 -0.90 -0.69
N VAL A 98 5.05 -1.07 -1.97
CA VAL A 98 5.50 -2.37 -2.50
C VAL A 98 6.91 -2.70 -2.06
N ASP A 99 7.75 -1.70 -1.79
CA ASP A 99 9.07 -1.90 -1.19
C ASP A 99 8.97 -2.42 0.25
N LEU A 100 8.02 -1.92 1.04
CA LEU A 100 7.74 -2.53 2.34
C LEU A 100 7.31 -4.00 2.19
N TRP A 101 6.52 -4.34 1.17
CA TRP A 101 6.16 -5.73 0.89
C TRP A 101 7.38 -6.57 0.49
N ASP A 102 8.33 -6.03 -0.30
CA ASP A 102 9.60 -6.69 -0.62
C ASP A 102 10.43 -6.95 0.65
N PHE A 103 10.56 -5.94 1.52
CA PHE A 103 11.26 -6.05 2.80
C PHE A 103 10.65 -7.15 3.68
N LEU A 104 9.32 -7.18 3.80
CA LEU A 104 8.61 -8.23 4.52
C LEU A 104 8.81 -9.60 3.86
N TYR A 105 8.66 -9.67 2.54
CA TYR A 105 8.78 -10.90 1.76
C TYR A 105 10.14 -11.58 1.97
N ARG A 106 11.22 -10.78 1.97
CA ARG A 106 12.59 -11.29 2.15
C ARG A 106 12.91 -11.73 3.58
N LYS A 107 12.24 -11.18 4.60
CA LYS A 107 12.67 -11.34 6.00
C LYS A 107 11.67 -12.06 6.90
N TYR A 108 10.38 -11.89 6.66
CA TYR A 108 9.32 -12.19 7.64
C TYR A 108 8.14 -12.98 7.09
N ILE A 109 7.92 -12.98 5.77
CA ILE A 109 6.83 -13.76 5.16
C ILE A 109 7.16 -15.25 5.19
N THR A 110 6.19 -16.06 5.59
CA THR A 110 6.32 -17.52 5.72
C THR A 110 5.40 -18.30 4.81
N LEU A 111 4.36 -17.65 4.28
CA LEU A 111 3.47 -18.24 3.27
C LEU A 111 3.87 -17.80 1.86
N PRO A 112 3.55 -18.58 0.81
CA PRO A 112 3.78 -18.17 -0.57
C PRO A 112 3.14 -16.80 -0.87
N LEU A 113 3.88 -15.89 -1.50
CA LEU A 113 3.44 -14.52 -1.73
C LEU A 113 2.21 -14.46 -2.65
N ASP A 114 2.15 -15.33 -3.65
CA ASP A 114 0.99 -15.51 -4.52
C ASP A 114 -0.28 -15.89 -3.74
N ARG A 115 -0.15 -16.73 -2.70
CA ARG A 115 -1.27 -17.05 -1.80
C ARG A 115 -1.71 -15.84 -0.98
N LEU A 116 -0.79 -15.00 -0.52
CA LEU A 116 -1.12 -13.79 0.25
C LEU A 116 -1.77 -12.70 -0.61
N LEU A 117 -1.39 -12.59 -1.88
CA LEU A 117 -1.96 -11.61 -2.81
C LEU A 117 -3.21 -12.13 -3.56
N ALA A 118 -3.44 -13.45 -3.60
CA ALA A 118 -4.59 -14.06 -4.29
C ALA A 118 -5.95 -13.43 -3.91
N PRO A 119 -6.27 -13.12 -2.63
CA PRO A 119 -7.53 -12.46 -2.30
C PRO A 119 -7.67 -11.08 -2.94
N ALA A 120 -6.60 -10.27 -2.95
CA ALA A 120 -6.61 -8.96 -3.57
C ALA A 120 -6.76 -9.07 -5.10
N ILE A 121 -6.05 -10.02 -5.72
CA ILE A 121 -6.14 -10.30 -7.15
C ILE A 121 -7.58 -10.69 -7.54
N SER A 122 -8.18 -11.64 -6.82
CA SER A 122 -9.57 -12.09 -7.07
C SER A 122 -10.56 -10.94 -6.93
N LEU A 123 -10.46 -10.13 -5.88
CA LEU A 123 -11.32 -8.95 -5.70
C LEU A 123 -11.14 -7.91 -6.81
N ALA A 124 -9.91 -7.71 -7.29
CA ALA A 124 -9.63 -6.80 -8.39
C ALA A 124 -10.24 -7.31 -9.71
N THR A 125 -10.14 -8.61 -10.01
CA THR A 125 -10.58 -9.17 -11.30
C THR A 125 -12.06 -9.56 -11.34
N GLU A 126 -12.56 -10.21 -10.30
CA GLU A 126 -13.95 -10.70 -10.21
C GLU A 126 -14.90 -9.61 -9.74
N GLY A 127 -14.37 -8.68 -8.94
CA GLY A 127 -15.03 -7.47 -8.47
C GLY A 127 -15.33 -7.49 -6.98
N PHE A 128 -15.63 -6.32 -6.44
CA PHE A 128 -16.03 -6.11 -5.06
C PHE A 128 -17.15 -5.06 -4.98
N GLU A 129 -17.92 -5.09 -3.90
CA GLU A 129 -18.95 -4.08 -3.65
C GLU A 129 -18.32 -2.78 -3.15
N VAL A 130 -18.72 -1.66 -3.76
CA VAL A 130 -18.25 -0.33 -3.38
C VAL A 130 -18.77 0.02 -1.99
N GLY A 131 -17.85 0.16 -1.04
CA GLY A 131 -18.14 0.58 0.33
C GLY A 131 -18.47 2.07 0.44
N ARG A 132 -19.02 2.49 1.60
CA ARG A 132 -19.45 3.88 1.84
C ARG A 132 -18.32 4.90 1.69
N SER A 133 -17.10 4.56 2.13
CA SER A 133 -15.93 5.44 2.04
C SER A 133 -15.55 5.71 0.58
N LEU A 134 -15.43 4.65 -0.22
CA LEU A 134 -15.12 4.77 -1.64
C LEU A 134 -16.24 5.49 -2.40
N SER A 135 -17.51 5.15 -2.16
CA SER A 135 -18.65 5.85 -2.78
C SER A 135 -18.60 7.36 -2.54
N ARG A 136 -18.28 7.81 -1.32
CA ARG A 136 -18.12 9.25 -1.02
C ARG A 136 -16.97 9.87 -1.80
N ALA A 137 -15.83 9.19 -1.87
CA ALA A 137 -14.66 9.66 -2.61
C ALA A 137 -14.92 9.76 -4.12
N ILE A 138 -15.70 8.83 -4.68
CA ILE A 138 -16.11 8.86 -6.08
C ILE A 138 -17.03 10.07 -6.33
N SER A 139 -18.04 10.28 -5.48
CA SER A 139 -18.96 11.41 -5.60
C SER A 139 -18.28 12.78 -5.41
N SER A 140 -17.23 12.87 -4.59
CA SER A 140 -16.47 14.11 -4.41
C SER A 140 -15.36 14.31 -5.46
N GLY A 141 -15.02 13.27 -6.22
CA GLY A 141 -13.92 13.27 -7.21
C GLY A 141 -14.27 13.86 -8.57
N LYS A 142 -15.24 14.77 -8.67
CA LYS A 142 -15.68 15.40 -9.93
C LYS A 142 -14.54 16.12 -10.67
N ASP A 143 -13.61 16.69 -9.92
CA ASP A 143 -12.47 17.47 -10.43
C ASP A 143 -11.19 16.62 -10.48
N PHE A 144 -11.28 15.30 -10.29
CA PHE A 144 -10.13 14.42 -10.41
C PHE A 144 -9.76 14.18 -11.87
N HIS A 145 -8.51 13.74 -12.07
CA HIS A 145 -7.96 13.43 -13.39
C HIS A 145 -8.85 12.45 -14.17
N GLU A 146 -8.82 12.54 -15.50
CA GLU A 146 -9.68 11.75 -16.39
C GLU A 146 -9.53 10.23 -16.18
N SER A 147 -8.34 9.75 -15.84
CA SER A 147 -8.10 8.33 -15.52
C SER A 147 -8.89 7.85 -14.31
N TRP A 148 -9.04 8.68 -13.27
CA TRP A 148 -9.89 8.37 -12.13
C TRP A 148 -11.36 8.30 -12.55
N LYS A 149 -11.84 9.29 -13.29
CA LYS A 149 -13.24 9.33 -13.74
C LYS A 149 -13.57 8.13 -14.63
N LYS A 150 -12.72 7.78 -15.59
CA LYS A 150 -12.87 6.60 -16.45
C LYS A 150 -13.03 5.30 -15.64
N THR A 151 -12.32 5.18 -14.52
CA THR A 151 -12.29 3.96 -13.70
C THR A 151 -13.46 3.89 -12.71
N PHE A 152 -13.77 5.00 -12.04
CA PHE A 152 -14.64 5.00 -10.87
C PHE A 152 -15.95 5.79 -11.04
N TRP A 153 -16.04 6.71 -11.99
CA TRP A 153 -17.19 7.60 -12.11
C TRP A 153 -18.49 6.84 -12.34
N GLY A 154 -19.57 7.34 -11.72
CA GLY A 154 -20.89 6.72 -11.80
C GLY A 154 -21.08 5.48 -10.91
N ARG A 155 -20.08 5.06 -10.13
CA ARG A 155 -20.22 3.97 -9.15
C ARG A 155 -20.66 4.50 -7.79
N GLY A 156 -21.70 3.92 -7.24
CA GLY A 156 -22.29 4.22 -5.93
C GLY A 156 -22.10 3.10 -4.92
N TYR A 157 -22.52 3.36 -3.69
CA TYR A 157 -22.52 2.36 -2.61
C TYR A 157 -23.31 1.10 -3.02
N GLY A 158 -22.69 -0.08 -2.88
CA GLY A 158 -23.28 -1.37 -3.24
C GLY A 158 -23.09 -1.77 -4.71
N ASP A 159 -22.64 -0.86 -5.59
CA ASP A 159 -22.30 -1.24 -6.96
C ASP A 159 -21.08 -2.16 -6.98
N THR A 160 -21.03 -3.06 -7.96
CA THR A 160 -19.84 -3.87 -8.22
C THR A 160 -18.81 -3.07 -9.03
N LEU A 161 -17.58 -3.02 -8.52
CA LEU A 161 -16.42 -2.45 -9.20
C LEU A 161 -15.41 -3.56 -9.54
N ARG A 162 -14.82 -3.48 -10.74
CA ARG A 162 -13.73 -4.36 -11.20
C ARG A 162 -12.54 -3.51 -11.65
N LEU A 163 -11.34 -3.95 -11.29
CA LEU A 163 -10.06 -3.32 -11.56
C LEU A 163 -9.10 -4.35 -12.19
N PRO A 164 -9.38 -4.87 -13.41
CA PRO A 164 -8.61 -5.96 -14.00
C PRO A 164 -7.12 -5.62 -14.18
N GLU A 165 -6.80 -4.38 -14.55
CA GLU A 165 -5.42 -3.89 -14.69
C GLU A 165 -4.66 -3.95 -13.36
N MET A 166 -5.32 -3.59 -12.24
CA MET A 166 -4.76 -3.75 -10.88
C MET A 166 -4.51 -5.22 -10.55
N GLY A 167 -5.40 -6.13 -10.96
CA GLY A 167 -5.21 -7.57 -10.82
C GLY A 167 -3.96 -8.08 -11.54
N GLU A 168 -3.70 -7.59 -12.75
CA GLU A 168 -2.48 -7.97 -13.50
C GLU A 168 -1.20 -7.40 -12.87
N VAL A 169 -1.25 -6.17 -12.35
CA VAL A 169 -0.12 -5.60 -11.57
C VAL A 169 0.16 -6.45 -10.34
N MET A 170 -0.87 -6.80 -9.56
CA MET A 170 -0.74 -7.65 -8.36
C MET A 170 -0.21 -9.06 -8.69
N LYS A 171 -0.60 -9.65 -9.83
CA LYS A 171 -0.04 -10.94 -10.30
C LYS A 171 1.46 -10.86 -10.62
N ARG A 172 1.96 -9.73 -11.09
CA ARG A 172 3.40 -9.51 -11.32
C ARG A 172 4.13 -9.39 -9.98
N ILE A 173 3.62 -8.56 -9.08
CA ILE A 173 4.15 -8.38 -7.72
C ILE A 173 4.18 -9.72 -6.96
N ALA A 174 3.17 -10.57 -7.14
CA ALA A 174 3.10 -11.89 -6.53
C ALA A 174 4.25 -12.84 -6.91
N ARG A 175 4.88 -12.61 -8.07
CA ARG A 175 6.06 -13.37 -8.52
C ARG A 175 7.33 -12.79 -7.92
N ASP A 176 7.47 -11.47 -7.98
CA ASP A 176 8.56 -10.72 -7.38
C ASP A 176 8.09 -9.28 -7.11
N PRO A 177 8.08 -8.80 -5.85
CA PRO A 177 7.77 -7.41 -5.54
C PRO A 177 8.61 -6.39 -6.31
N ARG A 178 9.85 -6.73 -6.71
CA ARG A 178 10.71 -5.84 -7.50
C ARG A 178 10.20 -5.56 -8.91
N GLU A 179 9.28 -6.37 -9.46
CA GLU A 179 8.61 -6.07 -10.74
C GLU A 179 7.93 -4.69 -10.75
N PHE A 180 7.49 -4.18 -9.58
CA PHE A 180 6.91 -2.84 -9.45
C PHE A 180 7.92 -1.71 -9.69
N TYR A 181 9.21 -1.96 -9.45
CA TYR A 181 10.28 -0.96 -9.49
C TYR A 181 11.26 -1.16 -10.66
N GLU A 182 11.35 -2.37 -11.19
CA GLU A 182 12.36 -2.75 -12.20
C GLU A 182 11.75 -3.36 -13.46
N GLY A 183 10.47 -3.74 -13.40
CA GLY A 183 9.78 -4.45 -14.48
C GLY A 183 8.90 -3.53 -15.34
N LYS A 184 8.00 -4.18 -16.10
CA LYS A 184 7.08 -3.50 -17.02
C LYS A 184 6.17 -2.47 -16.31
N VAL A 185 5.79 -2.75 -15.06
CA VAL A 185 4.96 -1.84 -14.26
C VAL A 185 5.70 -0.52 -13.99
N ALA A 186 7.00 -0.60 -13.66
CA ALA A 186 7.83 0.58 -13.47
C ALA A 186 7.96 1.40 -14.76
N GLU A 187 8.20 0.74 -15.89
CA GLU A 187 8.29 1.40 -17.20
C GLU A 187 7.00 2.17 -17.55
N GLU A 188 5.83 1.53 -17.41
CA GLU A 188 4.54 2.17 -17.68
C GLU A 188 4.27 3.35 -16.74
N MET A 189 4.56 3.21 -15.45
CA MET A 189 4.41 4.29 -14.47
C MET A 189 5.33 5.47 -14.78
N VAL A 190 6.63 5.23 -14.99
CA VAL A 190 7.63 6.26 -15.28
C VAL A 190 7.27 7.02 -16.56
N ASN A 191 6.90 6.31 -17.63
CA ASN A 191 6.48 6.95 -18.87
C ASN A 191 5.21 7.81 -18.68
N GLY A 192 4.23 7.32 -17.92
CA GLY A 192 3.02 8.07 -17.60
C GLY A 192 3.31 9.34 -16.77
N MET A 193 4.21 9.25 -15.80
CA MET A 193 4.65 10.38 -14.99
C MET A 193 5.41 11.43 -15.82
N ILE A 194 6.33 11.00 -16.68
CA ILE A 194 7.05 11.90 -17.60
C ILE A 194 6.07 12.62 -18.53
N ALA A 195 5.07 11.91 -19.07
CA ALA A 195 4.04 12.51 -19.93
C ALA A 195 3.18 13.57 -19.21
N LEU A 196 3.09 13.48 -17.87
CA LEU A 196 2.41 14.45 -17.02
C LEU A 196 3.35 15.55 -16.49
N GLY A 197 4.59 15.59 -16.96
CA GLY A 197 5.58 16.62 -16.60
C GLY A 197 6.33 16.34 -15.29
N VAL A 198 6.17 15.16 -14.69
CA VAL A 198 6.92 14.78 -13.48
C VAL A 198 8.37 14.53 -13.86
N GLY A 199 9.30 15.18 -13.17
CA GLY A 199 10.74 15.02 -13.37
C GLY A 199 11.29 13.74 -12.73
N VAL A 200 10.72 12.59 -13.08
CA VAL A 200 11.17 11.26 -12.66
C VAL A 200 12.07 10.62 -13.69
N GLU A 201 13.05 9.87 -13.21
CA GLU A 201 13.90 9.01 -14.04
C GLU A 201 13.64 7.54 -13.70
N PRO A 202 13.85 6.59 -14.66
CA PRO A 202 13.78 5.16 -14.36
C PRO A 202 14.67 4.74 -13.18
N GLU A 203 15.80 5.44 -12.98
CA GLU A 203 16.72 5.16 -11.90
C GLU A 203 16.16 5.48 -10.51
N ASP A 204 15.23 6.45 -10.41
CA ASP A 204 14.55 6.79 -9.16
C ASP A 204 13.77 5.56 -8.63
N PHE A 205 13.10 4.84 -9.53
CA PHE A 205 12.38 3.60 -9.22
C PHE A 205 13.33 2.44 -8.89
N ARG A 206 14.36 2.23 -9.72
CA ARG A 206 15.31 1.11 -9.52
C ARG A 206 16.04 1.22 -8.20
N ARG A 207 16.46 2.43 -7.80
CA ARG A 207 17.21 2.68 -6.56
C ARG A 207 16.34 2.78 -5.32
N PHE A 208 15.04 3.01 -5.46
CA PHE A 208 14.17 3.17 -4.31
C PHE A 208 14.25 1.97 -3.38
N ARG A 209 14.56 2.25 -2.11
CA ARG A 209 14.52 1.31 -0.98
C ARG A 209 14.08 2.08 0.25
N GLY A 210 13.05 1.62 0.94
CA GLY A 210 12.74 2.12 2.26
C GLY A 210 13.88 1.86 3.25
N GLU A 211 13.73 2.40 4.45
CA GLU A 211 14.77 2.39 5.47
C GLU A 211 14.31 1.63 6.69
N GLN A 212 15.12 0.66 7.12
CA GLN A 212 14.96 0.07 8.44
C GLN A 212 15.49 1.07 9.47
N VAL A 213 14.59 1.63 10.27
CA VAL A 213 14.88 2.71 11.21
C VAL A 213 14.87 2.22 12.65
N ARG A 214 15.55 2.95 13.54
CA ARG A 214 15.44 2.71 14.98
C ARG A 214 14.19 3.41 15.50
N PRO A 215 13.23 2.70 16.12
CA PRO A 215 12.03 3.34 16.66
C PRO A 215 12.39 4.28 17.82
N ILE A 216 11.69 5.41 17.91
CA ILE A 216 11.70 6.27 19.10
C ILE A 216 10.97 5.51 20.20
N ARG A 217 11.46 5.64 21.44
CA ARG A 217 10.82 5.05 22.60
C ARG A 217 10.65 6.08 23.72
N SER A 218 9.54 6.00 24.42
CA SER A 218 9.26 6.78 25.62
C SER A 218 8.59 5.93 26.69
N SER A 219 8.79 6.27 27.95
CA SER A 219 8.13 5.60 29.07
C SER A 219 6.82 6.31 29.41
N TYR A 220 5.75 5.55 29.62
CA TYR A 220 4.46 6.05 30.08
C TYR A 220 3.92 5.13 31.18
N GLY A 221 4.09 5.54 32.44
CA GLY A 221 3.82 4.66 33.59
C GLY A 221 4.67 3.38 33.53
N SER A 222 4.03 2.22 33.56
CA SER A 222 4.68 0.91 33.41
C SER A 222 4.87 0.46 31.95
N PHE A 223 4.43 1.26 30.98
CA PHE A 223 4.50 0.93 29.56
C PHE A 223 5.71 1.59 28.88
N THR A 224 6.23 0.92 27.85
CA THR A 224 7.13 1.53 26.86
C THR A 224 6.35 1.76 25.58
N LEU A 225 6.26 3.01 25.17
CA LEU A 225 5.70 3.42 23.88
C LEU A 225 6.80 3.36 22.83
N TYR A 226 6.46 2.86 21.65
CA TYR A 226 7.33 2.84 20.47
C TYR A 226 6.64 3.61 19.35
N GLU A 227 7.42 4.39 18.60
CA GLU A 227 6.93 5.16 17.46
C GLU A 227 8.00 5.18 16.36
N LEU A 228 7.59 5.38 15.10
CA LEU A 228 8.55 5.64 14.03
C LEU A 228 9.20 7.03 14.23
N PRO A 229 10.51 7.18 13.92
CA PRO A 229 11.14 8.49 13.91
C PRO A 229 10.61 9.36 12.77
N LEU A 230 10.88 10.67 12.86
CA LEU A 230 10.65 11.59 11.74
C LEU A 230 11.46 11.15 10.51
N THR A 231 10.86 11.32 9.34
CA THR A 231 11.49 11.18 8.02
C THR A 231 12.51 12.30 7.81
N HIS A 232 13.72 12.15 8.34
CA HIS A 232 14.86 12.98 7.97
C HIS A 232 15.99 12.11 7.44
N ARG A 233 16.35 12.34 6.19
CA ARG A 233 17.69 12.05 5.68
C ARG A 233 18.56 13.26 6.00
N GLU A 234 19.70 13.03 6.64
CA GLU A 234 20.83 13.96 6.59
C GLU A 234 21.43 13.98 5.18
#